data_AF-A0A3D3B577-F1
#
_entry.id   AF-A0A3D3B577-F1
#
_cell.length_a   1.000
_cell.length_b   1.000
_cell.length_c   1.000
_cell.angle_alpha   90.00
_cell.angle_beta   90.00
_cell.angle_gamma   90.00
#
_symmetry.space_group_name_H-M   'P 1'
#
loop_
_entity.id
_entity.type
_entity.pdbx_description
1 polymer ?
#
loop_
_entity_poly.entity_id
_entity_poly.type
_entity_poly.pdbx_seq_one_letter_code
_entity_poly.pdbx_strand_id
1 'polypeptide(L)'
;MNMLFSDGFDRPQLKLSRKLLLLNWPFLLLITAIAAVGVAALYSVAGGSLEPWASRHVVRFCIGLALIYAVVLVDIRWWMRTAYPFYLVVLVLLALVPLIGVESGGAQRWIGFGEYSFQPSEIMKIALVLALARYYQWLP
;
A
#
# COMPACT_ATOMS: atom_id res chain seq x y z
N MET A 1 -27.71 21.31 5.30
CA MET A 1 -26.65 20.52 5.97
C MET A 1 -25.99 19.49 5.04
N ASN A 2 -26.73 18.81 4.14
CA ASN A 2 -26.14 17.95 3.07
C ASN A 2 -25.28 18.70 2.03
N MET A 3 -25.33 20.04 2.01
CA MET A 3 -24.65 20.87 1.01
C MET A 3 -23.17 21.12 1.36
N LEU A 4 -22.77 21.08 2.64
CA LEU A 4 -21.39 21.38 3.05
C LEU A 4 -20.40 20.22 2.80
N PHE A 5 -20.89 18.98 2.61
CA PHE A 5 -20.05 17.79 2.39
C PHE A 5 -20.08 17.28 0.95
N SER A 6 -21.05 17.71 0.14
CA SER A 6 -21.12 17.37 -1.29
C SER A 6 -20.01 18.08 -2.09
N ASP A 7 -19.69 19.32 -1.71
CA ASP A 7 -18.81 20.20 -2.49
C ASP A 7 -17.30 19.89 -2.34
N GLY A 8 -16.93 19.00 -1.41
CA GLY A 8 -15.52 18.66 -1.14
C GLY A 8 -14.81 17.90 -2.27
N PHE A 9 -15.58 17.25 -3.16
CA PHE A 9 -15.07 16.38 -4.22
C PHE A 9 -15.32 16.89 -5.65
N ASP A 10 -15.99 18.03 -5.82
CA ASP A 10 -16.08 18.75 -7.10
C ASP A 10 -14.80 19.52 -7.40
N ARG A 11 -13.66 18.86 -7.18
CA ARG A 11 -12.37 19.36 -7.64
C ARG A 11 -12.23 19.01 -9.11
N PRO A 12 -11.88 19.99 -9.97
CA PRO A 12 -11.62 19.71 -11.37
C PRO A 12 -10.55 18.61 -11.47
N GLN A 13 -10.81 17.59 -12.30
CA GLN A 13 -9.87 16.49 -12.49
C GLN A 13 -8.56 17.06 -13.03
N LEU A 14 -7.54 17.06 -12.18
CA LEU A 14 -6.24 17.60 -12.54
C LEU A 14 -5.60 16.72 -13.59
N LYS A 15 -4.98 17.35 -14.61
CA LYS A 15 -4.10 16.68 -15.56
C LYS A 15 -3.02 15.89 -14.82
N LEU A 16 -2.61 14.76 -15.37
CA LEU A 16 -1.63 13.85 -14.79
C LEU A 16 -0.35 14.58 -14.33
N SER A 17 0.18 15.47 -15.16
CA SER A 17 1.37 16.28 -14.84
C SER A 17 1.21 17.09 -13.55
N ARG A 18 0.03 17.67 -13.30
CA ARG A 18 -0.27 18.40 -12.07
C ARG A 18 -0.37 17.47 -10.86
N LYS A 19 -0.97 16.28 -11.02
CA LYS A 19 -1.05 15.29 -9.93
C LYS A 19 0.34 14.86 -9.46
N LEU A 20 1.26 14.64 -10.41
CA LEU A 20 2.65 14.29 -10.11
C LEU A 20 3.43 15.44 -9.47
N LEU A 21 3.21 16.68 -9.91
CA LEU A 21 3.84 17.86 -9.32
C LEU A 21 3.35 18.16 -7.89
N LEU A 22 2.10 17.80 -7.57
CA LEU A 22 1.52 17.96 -6.22
C LEU A 22 1.95 16.88 -5.23
N LEU A 23 2.70 15.89 -5.69
CA LEU A 23 3.21 14.82 -4.85
C LEU A 23 4.28 15.41 -3.91
N ASN A 24 4.30 14.95 -2.66
CA ASN A 24 5.26 15.46 -1.68
C ASN A 24 6.67 14.92 -1.99
N TRP A 25 7.41 15.66 -2.82
CA TRP A 25 8.77 15.32 -3.26
C TRP A 25 9.77 15.17 -2.10
N PRO A 26 9.79 16.07 -1.08
CA PRO A 26 10.63 15.85 0.10
C PRO A 26 10.37 14.51 0.80
N PHE A 27 9.10 14.11 0.91
CA PHE A 27 8.73 12.82 1.51
C PHE A 27 9.21 11.62 0.68
N LEU A 28 9.05 11.67 -0.65
CA LEU A 28 9.58 10.63 -1.53
C LEU A 28 11.11 10.52 -1.47
N LEU A 29 11.81 11.66 -1.45
CA LEU A 29 13.26 11.68 -1.31
C LEU A 29 13.70 11.05 0.01
N LEU A 30 13.01 11.35 1.11
CA LEU A 30 13.29 10.77 2.42
C LEU A 30 13.10 9.25 2.42
N ILE A 31 11.98 8.74 1.88
CA ILE A 31 11.75 7.29 1.79
C ILE A 31 12.83 6.63 0.93
N THR A 32 13.19 7.26 -0.19
CA THR A 32 14.23 6.74 -1.10
C THR A 32 15.60 6.71 -0.42
N ALA A 33 15.93 7.74 0.37
CA ALA A 33 17.17 7.77 1.15
C ALA A 33 17.20 6.65 2.20
N ILE A 34 16.11 6.43 2.93
CA ILE A 34 16.01 5.34 3.91
C ILE A 34 16.15 3.98 3.22
N ALA A 35 15.51 3.78 2.07
CA ALA A 35 15.64 2.56 1.29
C ALA A 35 17.09 2.34 0.81
N ALA A 36 17.77 3.40 0.35
CA ALA A 36 19.18 3.32 -0.06
C ALA A 36 20.10 2.91 1.09
N VAL A 37 19.87 3.43 2.30
CA VAL A 37 20.58 3.00 3.52
C VAL A 37 20.31 1.52 3.80
N GLY A 38 19.05 1.06 3.66
CA GLY A 38 18.69 -0.35 3.80
C GLY A 38 19.40 -1.26 2.81
N VAL A 39 19.50 -0.85 1.53
CA VAL A 39 20.26 -1.59 0.50
C VAL A 39 21.74 -1.66 0.86
N ALA A 40 22.35 -0.54 1.27
CA ALA A 40 23.75 -0.50 1.67
C ALA A 40 24.03 -1.43 2.87
N ALA A 41 23.14 -1.45 3.87
CA ALA A 41 23.25 -2.35 5.02
C ALA A 41 23.18 -3.82 4.60
N LEU A 42 22.23 -4.19 3.73
CA LEU A 42 22.09 -5.57 3.24
C LEU A 42 23.27 -6.01 2.37
N TYR A 43 23.79 -5.11 1.54
CA TYR A 43 25.00 -5.35 0.75
C TYR A 43 26.23 -5.58 1.64
N SER A 44 26.36 -4.80 2.72
CA SER A 44 27.43 -4.93 3.71
C SER A 44 27.38 -6.29 4.42
N VAL A 45 26.20 -6.70 4.89
CA VAL A 45 26.02 -8.01 5.58
C VAL A 45 26.27 -9.19 4.62
N ALA A 46 25.97 -9.03 3.34
CA ALA A 46 26.22 -10.04 2.31
C ALA A 46 27.69 -10.07 1.81
N GLY A 47 28.61 -9.38 2.48
CA GLY A 47 30.05 -9.39 2.14
C GLY A 47 30.36 -8.71 0.81
N GLY A 48 29.55 -7.73 0.39
CA GLY A 48 29.71 -7.05 -0.89
C GLY A 48 29.05 -7.78 -2.07
N SER A 49 28.16 -8.74 -1.81
CA SER A 49 27.31 -9.34 -2.83
C SER A 49 25.90 -8.71 -2.81
N LEU A 50 25.33 -8.51 -4.01
CA LEU A 50 23.94 -8.01 -4.13
C LEU A 50 22.92 -9.09 -3.79
N GLU A 51 23.32 -10.35 -3.90
CA GLU A 51 22.49 -11.50 -3.59
C GLU A 51 22.78 -12.06 -2.21
N PRO A 52 21.77 -12.63 -1.53
CA PRO A 52 20.39 -12.82 -2.00
C PRO A 52 19.46 -11.65 -1.63
N TRP A 53 19.94 -10.68 -0.84
CA TRP A 53 19.05 -9.80 -0.06
C TRP A 53 18.90 -8.40 -0.64
N ALA A 54 20.01 -7.76 -1.02
CA ALA A 54 19.99 -6.38 -1.51
C ALA A 54 19.21 -6.26 -2.83
N SER A 55 19.37 -7.22 -3.76
CA SER A 55 18.61 -7.28 -5.01
C SER A 55 17.10 -7.38 -4.77
N ARG A 56 16.66 -8.30 -3.90
CA ARG A 56 15.25 -8.46 -3.51
C ARG A 56 14.69 -7.21 -2.84
N HIS A 57 15.49 -6.51 -2.03
CA HIS A 57 15.10 -5.27 -1.39
C HIS A 57 14.86 -4.15 -2.43
N VAL A 58 15.77 -3.99 -3.39
CA VAL A 58 15.63 -3.02 -4.49
C VAL A 58 14.37 -3.28 -5.31
N VAL A 59 14.13 -4.55 -5.70
CA VAL A 59 12.93 -4.92 -6.47
C VAL A 59 11.65 -4.57 -5.70
N ARG A 60 11.57 -4.92 -4.41
CA ARG A 60 10.41 -4.59 -3.56
C ARG A 60 10.21 -3.08 -3.43
N PHE A 61 11.30 -2.32 -3.31
CA PHE A 61 11.25 -0.87 -3.26
C PHE A 61 10.72 -0.27 -4.59
N CYS A 62 11.20 -0.75 -5.73
CA CYS A 62 10.71 -0.33 -7.05
C CYS A 62 9.22 -0.64 -7.23
N ILE A 63 8.76 -1.82 -6.79
CA ILE A 63 7.33 -2.18 -6.80
C ILE A 63 6.54 -1.20 -5.91
N GLY A 64 7.04 -0.89 -4.71
CA GLY A 64 6.42 0.10 -3.81
C GLY A 64 6.31 1.49 -4.43
N LEU A 65 7.36 1.98 -5.10
CA LEU A 65 7.33 3.24 -5.84
C LEU A 65 6.29 3.21 -6.96
N ALA A 66 6.25 2.15 -7.76
CA ALA A 66 5.25 1.98 -8.81
C ALA A 66 3.81 2.01 -8.25
N LEU A 67 3.59 1.38 -7.09
CA LEU A 67 2.29 1.42 -6.40
C LEU A 67 1.90 2.82 -5.94
N ILE A 68 2.84 3.63 -5.43
CA ILE A 68 2.58 5.04 -5.09
C ILE A 68 2.07 5.80 -6.31
N TYR A 69 2.76 5.66 -7.45
CA TYR A 69 2.33 6.30 -8.68
C TYR A 69 0.96 5.80 -9.13
N ALA A 70 0.71 4.49 -9.11
CA ALA A 70 -0.58 3.91 -9.49
C ALA A 70 -1.73 4.46 -8.62
N VAL A 71 -1.54 4.57 -7.31
CA VAL A 71 -2.54 5.13 -6.38
C VAL A 71 -2.84 6.60 -6.70
N VAL A 72 -1.83 7.40 -7.04
CA VAL A 72 -1.98 8.82 -7.40
C VAL A 72 -2.78 9.03 -8.69
N LEU A 73 -2.73 8.07 -9.62
CA LEU A 73 -3.52 8.14 -10.85
C LEU A 73 -5.02 8.03 -10.58
N VAL A 74 -5.39 7.23 -9.58
CA VAL A 74 -6.77 6.91 -9.24
C VAL A 74 -7.42 8.04 -8.43
N ASP A 75 -8.63 8.43 -8.81
CA ASP A 75 -9.40 9.46 -8.11
C ASP A 75 -9.84 8.96 -6.72
N ILE A 76 -9.72 9.82 -5.71
CA ILE A 76 -10.12 9.54 -4.34
C ILE A 76 -11.60 9.13 -4.22
N ARG A 77 -12.48 9.60 -5.11
CA ARG A 77 -13.89 9.19 -5.18
C ARG A 77 -14.05 7.71 -5.47
N TRP A 78 -13.18 7.16 -6.33
CA TRP A 78 -13.20 5.74 -6.64
C TRP A 78 -12.86 4.93 -5.38
N TRP A 79 -11.77 5.28 -4.69
CA TRP A 79 -11.35 4.66 -3.43
C TRP A 79 -12.45 4.71 -2.36
N MET A 80 -13.13 5.85 -2.20
CA MET A 80 -14.22 5.99 -1.23
C MET A 80 -15.47 5.17 -1.60
N ARG A 81 -15.77 5.03 -2.90
CA ARG A 81 -16.89 4.22 -3.38
C ARG A 81 -16.64 2.72 -3.20
N THR A 82 -15.38 2.29 -3.35
CA THR A 82 -14.98 0.89 -3.25
C THR A 82 -14.51 0.48 -1.85
N ALA A 83 -14.52 1.39 -0.87
CA ALA A 83 -13.99 1.15 0.47
C ALA A 83 -14.59 -0.08 1.16
N TYR A 84 -15.92 -0.19 1.24
CA TYR A 84 -16.57 -1.35 1.89
C TYR A 84 -16.43 -2.66 1.11
N PRO A 85 -16.62 -2.72 -0.22
CA PRO A 85 -16.31 -3.92 -0.99
C PRO A 85 -14.86 -4.37 -0.81
N PHE A 86 -13.91 -3.43 -0.86
CA PHE A 86 -12.49 -3.73 -0.68
C PHE A 86 -12.20 -4.28 0.72
N TYR A 87 -12.76 -3.66 1.77
CA TYR A 87 -12.69 -4.17 3.13
C TYR A 87 -13.23 -5.60 3.25
N LEU A 88 -14.40 -5.89 2.69
CA LEU A 88 -15.01 -7.20 2.77
C LEU A 88 -14.15 -8.28 2.08
N VAL A 89 -13.63 -7.99 0.89
CA VAL A 89 -12.74 -8.90 0.15
C VAL A 89 -11.49 -9.22 0.98
N VAL A 90 -10.87 -8.20 1.57
CA VAL A 90 -9.64 -8.38 2.37
C VAL A 90 -9.93 -9.09 3.70
N LEU A 91 -11.09 -8.84 4.31
CA LEU A 91 -11.54 -9.53 5.51
C LEU A 91 -11.77 -11.03 5.24
N VAL A 92 -12.40 -11.37 4.13
CA VAL A 92 -12.56 -12.78 3.70
C VAL A 92 -11.18 -13.40 3.46
N LEU A 93 -10.28 -12.72 2.76
CA LEU A 93 -8.93 -13.22 2.54
C LEU A 93 -8.17 -13.45 3.85
N LEU A 94 -8.34 -12.57 4.84
CA LEU A 94 -7.75 -12.72 6.17
C LEU A 94 -8.35 -13.92 6.91
N ALA A 95 -9.66 -14.12 6.83
CA ALA A 95 -10.35 -15.27 7.43
C ALA A 95 -9.96 -16.61 6.78
N LEU A 96 -9.48 -16.59 5.54
CA LEU A 96 -8.97 -17.78 4.86
C LEU A 96 -7.54 -18.15 5.27
N VAL A 97 -6.76 -17.23 5.87
CA VAL A 97 -5.36 -17.50 6.25
C VAL A 97 -5.19 -18.76 7.11
N PRO A 98 -6.04 -19.07 8.10
CA PRO A 98 -5.90 -20.31 8.88
C PRO A 98 -6.17 -21.60 8.10
N LEU A 99 -6.78 -21.50 6.90
CA LEU A 99 -7.14 -22.65 6.08
C LEU A 99 -6.12 -22.93 4.97
N ILE A 100 -5.58 -21.87 4.37
CA ILE A 100 -4.68 -21.95 3.20
C ILE A 100 -3.31 -21.30 3.43
N GLY A 101 -3.07 -20.78 4.64
CA GLY A 101 -1.85 -20.08 4.99
C GLY A 101 -0.67 -21.03 5.20
N VAL A 102 0.52 -20.51 4.93
CA VAL A 102 1.79 -21.18 5.16
C VAL A 102 2.28 -20.86 6.57
N GLU A 103 2.75 -21.88 7.28
CA GLU A 103 3.40 -21.74 8.58
C GLU A 103 4.80 -21.14 8.42
N SER A 104 5.04 -20.02 9.11
CA SER A 104 6.36 -19.40 9.18
C SER A 104 6.60 -18.87 10.59
N GLY A 105 7.67 -19.31 11.23
CA GLY A 105 8.01 -18.88 12.60
C GLY A 105 6.98 -19.27 13.66
N GLY A 106 6.32 -20.43 13.49
CA GLY A 106 5.33 -20.97 14.44
C GLY A 106 3.92 -20.38 14.35
N ALA A 107 3.61 -19.59 13.31
CA ALA A 107 2.26 -19.08 13.08
C ALA A 107 1.89 -19.07 11.59
N GLN A 108 0.61 -19.28 11.29
CA GLN A 108 0.04 -19.14 9.95
C GLN A 108 -0.43 -17.70 9.74
N ARG A 109 0.33 -16.93 8.94
CA ARG A 109 0.03 -15.51 8.66
C ARG A 109 0.15 -15.13 7.18
N TRP A 110 0.78 -15.99 6.40
CA TRP A 110 1.18 -15.70 5.03
C TRP A 110 0.44 -16.62 4.07
N ILE A 111 0.02 -16.08 2.94
CA ILE A 111 -0.46 -16.87 1.80
C ILE A 111 0.72 -16.96 0.83
N GLY A 112 1.21 -18.18 0.58
CA GLY A 112 2.35 -18.43 -0.28
C GLY A 112 1.96 -18.63 -1.75
N PHE A 113 2.72 -18.03 -2.65
CA PHE A 113 2.65 -18.20 -4.11
C PHE A 113 4.07 -18.48 -4.63
N GLY A 114 4.53 -19.73 -4.54
CA GLY A 114 5.91 -20.11 -4.89
C GLY A 114 6.94 -19.41 -3.99
N GLU A 115 7.86 -18.66 -4.58
CA GLU A 115 8.89 -17.89 -3.85
C GLU A 115 8.37 -16.60 -3.19
N TYR A 116 7.14 -16.20 -3.52
CA TYR A 116 6.53 -15.00 -2.99
C TYR A 116 5.52 -15.33 -1.90
N SER A 117 5.49 -14.49 -0.87
CA SER A 117 4.51 -14.59 0.19
C SER A 117 3.77 -13.26 0.32
N PHE A 118 2.46 -13.35 0.48
CA PHE A 118 1.59 -12.22 0.64
C PHE A 118 0.92 -12.28 2.02
N GLN A 119 0.90 -11.17 2.74
CA GLN A 119 0.32 -11.10 4.08
C GLN A 119 -0.99 -10.29 4.05
N PRO A 120 -2.17 -10.95 4.13
CA PRO A 120 -3.46 -10.25 4.04
C PRO A 120 -3.65 -9.18 5.11
N SER A 121 -3.07 -9.34 6.31
CA SER A 121 -3.17 -8.35 7.38
C SER A 121 -2.52 -7.00 7.04
N GLU A 122 -1.54 -6.98 6.13
CA GLU A 122 -0.94 -5.72 5.67
C GLU A 122 -1.92 -4.91 4.82
N ILE A 123 -2.65 -5.56 3.92
CA ILE A 123 -3.71 -4.89 3.13
C ILE A 123 -4.90 -4.53 4.02
N MET A 124 -5.21 -5.35 5.03
CA MET A 124 -6.33 -5.08 5.93
C MET A 124 -6.19 -3.74 6.67
N LYS A 125 -4.97 -3.33 7.03
CA LYS A 125 -4.72 -2.01 7.65
C LYS A 125 -5.21 -0.87 6.74
N ILE A 126 -4.89 -0.95 5.45
CA ILE A 126 -5.31 0.06 4.46
C ILE A 126 -6.82 0.01 4.25
N ALA A 127 -7.37 -1.20 4.09
CA ALA A 127 -8.80 -1.39 3.85
C ALA A 127 -9.65 -0.88 5.03
N LEU A 128 -9.21 -1.11 6.26
CA LEU A 128 -9.85 -0.61 7.47
C LEU A 128 -9.82 0.93 7.54
N VAL A 129 -8.67 1.55 7.27
CA VAL A 129 -8.55 3.02 7.23
C VAL A 129 -9.50 3.62 6.19
N LEU A 130 -9.60 3.02 5.00
CA LEU A 130 -10.54 3.46 3.96
C LEU A 130 -12.00 3.27 4.38
N ALA A 131 -12.35 2.13 4.97
CA ALA A 131 -13.71 1.87 5.45
C ALA A 131 -14.12 2.84 6.56
N LEU A 132 -13.23 3.11 7.52
CA LEU A 132 -13.46 4.09 8.58
C LEU A 132 -13.57 5.51 8.02
N ALA A 133 -12.68 5.90 7.10
CA ALA A 133 -12.76 7.21 6.45
C ALA A 133 -14.12 7.40 5.75
N ARG A 134 -14.61 6.35 5.07
CA ARG A 134 -15.93 6.38 4.42
C ARG A 134 -17.08 6.44 5.44
N TYR A 135 -16.96 5.73 6.55
CA TYR A 135 -17.96 5.76 7.62
C TYR A 135 -18.06 7.16 8.25
N TYR A 136 -16.93 7.75 8.64
CA TYR A 136 -16.90 9.09 9.24
C TYR A 136 -17.31 10.19 8.26
N GLN A 137 -17.11 9.99 6.96
CA GLN A 137 -17.63 10.91 5.94
C GLN A 137 -19.16 10.96 5.92
N TRP A 138 -19.83 9.86 6.27
CA TRP A 138 -21.29 9.77 6.27
C TRP A 138 -21.92 10.24 7.60
N LEU A 139 -21.14 10.27 8.69
CA LEU A 139 -21.60 10.83 9.95
C LEU A 139 -21.84 12.36 9.83
N PRO A 140 -22.92 12.89 10.44
CA PRO A 140 -23.24 14.31 10.42
C PRO A 140 -22.29 15.19 11.24
#